data_AF-Q0UDC7-F1
#
_entry.id   AF-Q0UDC7-F1
#
_cell.length_a   1.000
_cell.length_b   1.000
_cell.length_c   1.000
_cell.angle_alpha   90.00
_cell.angle_beta   90.00
_cell.angle_gamma   90.00
#
_symmetry.space_group_name_H-M   'P 1'
#
loop_
_entity.id
_entity.type
_entity.pdbx_description
1 polymer ?
#
loop_
_entity_poly.entity_id
_entity_poly.type
_entity_poly.pdbx_seq_one_letter_code
_entity_poly.pdbx_strand_id
1 'polypeptide(L)'
;MGYEDQGLGLPLQLSVLLESYIRRGFDRGWFHAPLASQMTVQINTFVDAYGKMETIRSTPIPVAHLIHQKQVLALFTCILPFAIVDDYGWWSIPIVAIVAFTLYGIEGIGVQLEDPFGYDKNDIKMDGIIEDTRQEVMVLLEEWKMSHEGRAMGGMFD
;
A
#
# COMPACT_ATOMS: atom_id res chain seq x y z
N MET A 1 18.86 -9.65 -15.45
CA MET A 1 18.91 -8.19 -15.27
C MET A 1 17.54 -7.68 -15.67
N GLY A 2 16.78 -7.13 -14.73
CA GLY A 2 15.47 -6.55 -15.04
C GLY A 2 15.64 -5.24 -15.81
N TYR A 3 14.65 -4.88 -16.61
CA TYR A 3 14.60 -3.62 -17.38
C TYR A 3 14.08 -2.42 -16.55
N GLU A 4 14.34 -2.39 -15.24
CA GLU A 4 13.89 -1.30 -14.35
C GLU A 4 14.56 0.03 -14.69
N ASP A 5 15.82 -0.03 -15.11
CA ASP A 5 16.61 1.09 -15.63
C ASP A 5 15.98 1.71 -16.90
N GLN A 6 15.11 0.96 -17.57
CA GLN A 6 14.37 1.39 -18.76
C GLN A 6 12.92 1.79 -18.44
N GLY A 7 12.55 1.83 -17.15
CA GLY A 7 11.22 2.26 -16.68
C GLY A 7 10.17 1.15 -16.65
N LEU A 8 10.56 -0.12 -16.83
CA LEU A 8 9.63 -1.25 -16.75
C LEU A 8 9.65 -1.86 -15.35
N GLY A 9 8.56 -1.71 -14.59
CA GLY A 9 8.45 -2.29 -13.25
C GLY A 9 8.64 -3.82 -13.26
N LEU A 10 9.39 -4.35 -12.28
CA LEU A 10 9.59 -5.80 -12.13
C LEU A 10 8.30 -6.62 -12.09
N PRO A 11 7.21 -6.19 -11.41
CA PRO A 11 5.97 -6.96 -11.38
C PRO A 11 5.37 -7.17 -12.77
N LEU A 12 5.49 -6.17 -13.65
CA LEU A 12 5.04 -6.27 -15.05
C LEU A 12 5.94 -7.18 -15.88
N GLN A 13 7.24 -7.23 -15.59
CA GLN A 13 8.14 -8.22 -16.22
C GLN A 13 7.77 -9.65 -15.81
N LEU A 14 7.45 -9.85 -14.53
CA LEU A 14 7.06 -11.16 -14.00
C LEU A 14 5.72 -11.62 -14.59
N SER A 15 4.75 -10.72 -14.79
CA SER A 15 3.46 -11.10 -15.40
C SER A 15 3.65 -11.66 -16.82
N VAL A 16 4.50 -11.05 -17.64
CA VAL A 16 4.83 -11.56 -19.00
C VAL A 16 5.44 -12.96 -18.96
N LEU A 17 6.30 -13.23 -17.96
CA LEU A 17 6.89 -14.56 -17.79
C LEU A 17 5.83 -15.60 -17.40
N LEU A 18 4.90 -15.23 -16.50
CA LEU A 18 3.79 -16.08 -16.07
C LEU A 18 2.80 -16.36 -17.23
N GLU A 19 2.43 -15.34 -18.00
CA GLU A 19 1.61 -15.50 -19.21
C GLU A 19 2.27 -16.43 -20.23
N SER A 20 3.58 -16.26 -20.43
CA SER A 20 4.36 -17.13 -21.32
C SER A 20 4.39 -18.58 -20.81
N TYR A 21 4.41 -18.78 -19.49
CA TYR A 21 4.32 -20.11 -18.88
C TYR A 21 2.94 -20.74 -19.08
N ILE A 22 1.86 -19.97 -18.86
CA ILE A 22 0.48 -20.43 -19.11
C ILE A 22 0.31 -20.82 -20.58
N ARG A 23 0.76 -19.99 -21.50
CA ARG A 23 0.68 -20.28 -22.94
C ARG A 23 1.41 -21.56 -23.30
N ARG A 24 2.65 -21.73 -22.84
CA ARG A 24 3.43 -22.96 -23.08
C ARG A 24 2.77 -24.20 -22.50
N GLY A 25 2.18 -24.11 -21.31
CA GLY A 25 1.51 -25.24 -20.70
C GLY A 25 0.21 -25.61 -21.41
N PHE A 26 -0.52 -24.63 -21.96
CA PHE A 26 -1.68 -24.88 -22.80
C PHE A 26 -1.28 -25.57 -24.12
N ASP A 27 -0.26 -25.05 -24.82
CA ASP A 27 0.24 -25.62 -26.08
C ASP A 27 0.75 -27.07 -25.89
N ARG A 28 1.24 -27.40 -24.69
CA ARG A 28 1.70 -28.75 -24.30
C ARG A 28 0.60 -29.64 -23.72
N GLY A 29 -0.62 -29.15 -23.55
CA GLY A 29 -1.74 -29.90 -23.00
C GLY A 29 -1.63 -30.19 -21.50
N TRP A 30 -0.85 -29.42 -20.73
CA TRP A 30 -0.74 -29.57 -19.27
C TRP A 30 -2.02 -29.20 -18.53
N PHE A 31 -2.84 -28.34 -19.12
CA PHE A 31 -4.12 -27.90 -18.56
C PHE A 31 -5.13 -27.57 -19.66
N HIS A 32 -6.41 -27.68 -19.35
CA HIS A 32 -7.50 -27.43 -20.29
C HIS A 32 -7.74 -25.92 -20.51
N ALA A 33 -8.38 -25.57 -21.64
CA ALA A 33 -8.63 -24.18 -22.03
C ALA A 33 -9.35 -23.32 -20.96
N PRO A 34 -10.38 -23.83 -20.24
CA PRO A 34 -11.03 -23.03 -19.19
C PRO A 34 -10.07 -22.66 -18.05
N LEU A 35 -9.20 -23.60 -17.64
CA LEU A 35 -8.24 -23.37 -16.57
C LEU A 35 -7.14 -22.38 -17.00
N ALA A 36 -6.64 -22.51 -18.23
CA ALA A 36 -5.69 -21.54 -18.80
C ALA A 36 -6.26 -20.12 -18.81
N SER A 37 -7.52 -19.99 -19.27
CA SER A 37 -8.23 -18.70 -19.29
C SER A 37 -8.39 -18.11 -17.89
N GLN A 38 -8.79 -18.94 -16.90
CA GLN A 38 -8.91 -18.49 -15.51
C GLN A 38 -7.58 -18.00 -14.94
N MET A 39 -6.47 -18.71 -15.20
CA MET A 39 -5.15 -18.27 -14.73
C MET A 39 -4.73 -16.93 -15.35
N THR A 40 -4.98 -16.71 -16.65
CA THR A 40 -4.72 -15.42 -17.30
C THR A 40 -5.55 -14.29 -16.69
N VAL A 41 -6.82 -14.56 -16.35
CA VAL A 41 -7.66 -13.57 -15.64
C VAL A 41 -7.08 -13.22 -14.28
N GLN A 42 -6.56 -14.19 -13.51
CA GLN A 42 -5.92 -13.89 -12.23
C GLN A 42 -4.66 -13.03 -12.37
N ILE A 43 -3.86 -13.24 -13.42
CA ILE A 43 -2.72 -12.37 -13.73
C ILE A 43 -3.19 -10.95 -14.05
N ASN A 44 -4.23 -10.78 -14.85
CA ASN A 44 -4.78 -9.45 -15.16
C ASN A 44 -5.23 -8.73 -13.89
N THR A 45 -5.87 -9.44 -12.95
CA THR A 45 -6.24 -8.87 -11.64
C THR A 45 -5.02 -8.43 -10.84
N PHE A 46 -3.92 -9.20 -10.86
CA PHE A 46 -2.67 -8.80 -10.21
C PHE A 46 -2.05 -7.55 -10.85
N VAL A 47 -2.02 -7.47 -12.18
CA VAL A 47 -1.51 -6.30 -12.91
C VAL A 47 -2.37 -5.06 -12.64
N ASP A 48 -3.70 -5.20 -12.60
CA ASP A 48 -4.63 -4.12 -12.24
C ASP A 48 -4.40 -3.62 -10.81
N ALA A 49 -4.25 -4.53 -9.85
CA ALA A 49 -3.93 -4.18 -8.46
C ALA A 49 -2.58 -3.44 -8.35
N TYR A 50 -1.55 -3.90 -9.08
CA TYR A 50 -0.26 -3.21 -9.15
C TYR A 50 -0.40 -1.80 -9.73
N GLY A 51 -1.11 -1.63 -10.85
CA GLY A 51 -1.32 -0.32 -11.47
C GLY A 51 -2.09 0.66 -10.56
N LYS A 52 -3.03 0.15 -9.75
CA LYS A 52 -3.71 0.95 -8.71
C LYS A 52 -2.74 1.43 -7.63
N MET A 53 -1.87 0.56 -7.13
CA MET A 53 -0.84 0.95 -6.14
C MET A 53 0.15 1.95 -6.71
N GLU A 54 0.58 1.77 -7.96
CA GLU A 54 1.43 2.72 -8.67
C GLU A 54 0.75 4.08 -8.82
N THR A 55 -0.54 4.11 -9.16
CA THR A 55 -1.33 5.34 -9.22
C THR A 55 -1.30 6.04 -7.86
N ILE A 56 -1.64 5.35 -6.77
CA ILE A 56 -1.66 5.93 -5.41
C ILE A 56 -0.29 6.53 -5.05
N ARG A 57 0.79 5.80 -5.33
CA ARG A 57 2.17 6.28 -5.07
C ARG A 57 2.57 7.45 -5.96
N SER A 58 2.16 7.44 -7.22
CA SER A 58 2.56 8.43 -8.23
C SER A 58 1.72 9.70 -8.20
N THR A 59 0.62 9.72 -7.44
CA THR A 59 -0.23 10.90 -7.23
C THR A 59 -0.06 11.49 -5.82
N PRO A 60 1.13 11.97 -5.43
CA PRO A 60 1.28 12.66 -4.16
C PRO A 60 0.50 13.98 -4.17
N ILE A 61 0.01 14.40 -3.01
CA ILE A 61 -0.62 15.70 -2.85
C ILE A 61 0.38 16.79 -3.27
N PRO A 62 -0.06 17.83 -4.02
CA PRO A 62 0.83 18.89 -4.45
C PRO A 62 1.55 19.53 -3.26
N VAL A 63 2.88 19.62 -3.32
CA VAL A 63 3.71 20.20 -2.25
C VAL A 63 3.27 21.62 -1.88
N ALA A 64 2.79 22.40 -2.85
CA ALA A 64 2.25 23.73 -2.61
C ALA A 64 1.06 23.72 -1.64
N HIS A 65 0.19 22.70 -1.70
CA HIS A 65 -0.93 22.54 -0.78
C HIS A 65 -0.45 22.28 0.65
N LEU A 66 0.53 21.39 0.82
CA LEU A 66 1.10 21.06 2.14
C LEU A 66 1.74 22.28 2.80
N ILE A 67 2.53 23.03 2.03
CA ILE A 67 3.16 24.26 2.51
C ILE A 67 2.09 25.30 2.88
N HIS A 68 1.09 25.48 2.01
CA HIS A 68 0.05 26.48 2.23
C HIS A 68 -0.82 26.14 3.44
N GLN A 69 -1.17 24.87 3.65
CA GLN A 69 -1.95 24.43 4.80
C GLN A 69 -1.24 24.73 6.12
N LYS A 70 0.08 24.48 6.21
CA LYS A 70 0.90 24.86 7.38
C LYS A 70 0.94 26.36 7.61
N GLN A 71 1.09 27.15 6.54
CA GLN A 71 1.10 28.62 6.62
C GLN A 71 -0.23 29.19 7.11
N VAL A 72 -1.34 28.69 6.58
CA VAL A 72 -2.70 29.11 6.97
C VAL A 72 -2.96 28.75 8.43
N LEU A 73 -2.59 27.54 8.86
CA LEU A 73 -2.75 27.12 10.24
C LEU A 73 -1.93 28.01 11.20
N ALA A 74 -0.68 28.31 10.85
CA ALA A 74 0.18 29.22 11.61
C ALA A 74 -0.42 30.63 11.71
N LEU A 75 -0.86 31.20 10.58
CA LEU A 75 -1.52 32.51 10.56
C LEU A 75 -2.79 32.52 11.42
N PHE A 76 -3.63 31.50 11.31
CA PHE A 76 -4.85 31.39 12.09
C PHE A 76 -4.57 31.37 13.59
N THR A 77 -3.64 30.52 14.05
CA THR A 77 -3.26 30.46 15.47
C THR A 77 -2.60 31.75 15.96
N CYS A 78 -1.85 32.46 15.11
CA CYS A 78 -1.25 33.74 15.47
C CYS A 78 -2.28 34.88 15.59
N ILE A 79 -3.33 34.89 14.76
CA ILE A 79 -4.35 35.94 14.76
C ILE A 79 -5.41 35.70 15.84
N LEU A 80 -5.75 34.44 16.11
CA LEU A 80 -6.76 34.03 17.08
C LEU A 80 -6.67 34.72 18.47
N PRO A 81 -5.50 34.84 19.13
CA PRO A 81 -5.42 35.51 20.44
C PRO A 81 -5.86 36.97 20.37
N PHE A 82 -5.52 37.70 19.31
CA PHE A 82 -5.94 39.10 19.14
C PHE A 82 -7.44 39.22 18.89
N ALA A 83 -8.07 38.20 18.30
CA ALA A 83 -9.51 38.20 18.02
C ALA A 83 -10.37 37.99 19.26
N ILE A 84 -9.87 37.30 20.29
CA ILE A 84 -10.67 36.89 21.46
C ILE A 84 -10.22 37.54 22.78
N VAL A 85 -9.12 38.30 22.78
CA VAL A 85 -8.54 38.87 24.02
C VAL A 85 -9.47 39.89 24.69
N ASP A 86 -10.26 40.64 23.92
CA ASP A 86 -11.16 41.67 24.48
C ASP A 86 -12.30 41.06 25.31
N ASP A 87 -12.81 39.90 24.88
CA ASP A 87 -13.91 39.21 25.57
C ASP A 87 -13.43 38.31 26.72
N TYR A 88 -12.26 37.66 26.55
CA TYR A 88 -11.80 36.60 27.46
C TYR A 88 -10.56 36.97 28.30
N GLY A 89 -9.87 38.09 28.01
CA GLY A 89 -8.69 38.52 28.74
C GLY A 89 -7.64 37.41 28.87
N TRP A 90 -7.22 37.11 30.10
CA TRP A 90 -6.24 36.05 30.41
C TRP A 90 -6.69 34.62 30.03
N TRP A 91 -7.99 34.36 29.91
CA TRP A 91 -8.50 33.06 29.46
C TRP A 91 -8.24 32.80 27.97
N SER A 92 -7.92 33.83 27.18
CA SER A 92 -7.54 33.67 25.78
C SER A 92 -6.33 32.73 25.60
N ILE A 93 -5.35 32.78 26.50
CA ILE A 93 -4.12 31.98 26.43
C ILE A 93 -4.42 30.47 26.47
N PRO A 94 -5.07 29.91 27.52
CA PRO A 94 -5.37 28.48 27.55
C PRO A 94 -6.35 28.05 26.45
N ILE A 95 -7.30 28.90 26.04
CA ILE A 95 -8.23 28.59 24.95
C ILE A 95 -7.47 28.45 23.62
N VAL A 96 -6.64 29.43 23.27
CA VAL A 96 -5.83 29.40 22.05
C VAL A 96 -4.86 28.23 22.07
N ALA A 97 -4.25 27.92 23.23
CA ALA A 97 -3.36 26.77 23.36
C ALA A 97 -4.06 25.43 23.05
N ILE A 98 -5.29 25.25 23.55
CA ILE A 98 -6.09 24.04 23.26
C ILE A 98 -6.45 23.98 21.77
N VAL A 99 -6.90 25.09 21.18
CA VAL A 99 -7.25 25.15 19.75
C VAL A 99 -6.02 24.90 18.86
N ALA A 100 -4.87 25.47 19.21
CA ALA A 100 -3.62 25.23 18.50
C ALA A 100 -3.24 23.74 18.59
N PHE A 101 -3.27 23.17 19.79
CA PHE A 101 -2.95 21.76 20.01
C PHE A 101 -3.85 20.83 19.17
N THR A 102 -5.16 21.07 19.12
CA THR A 102 -6.07 20.23 18.35
C THR A 102 -5.83 20.37 16.85
N LEU A 103 -5.70 21.60 16.33
CA LEU A 103 -5.54 21.81 14.89
C LEU A 103 -4.17 21.35 14.37
N TYR A 104 -3.07 21.64 15.08
CA TYR A 104 -1.76 21.11 14.72
C TYR A 104 -1.66 19.60 14.93
N GLY A 105 -2.38 19.05 15.92
CA GLY A 105 -2.48 17.61 16.11
C GLY A 105 -3.11 16.92 14.89
N ILE A 106 -4.23 17.45 14.39
CA ILE A 106 -4.89 16.93 13.18
C ILE A 106 -4.00 17.09 11.95
N GLU A 107 -3.34 18.23 11.79
CA GLU A 107 -2.42 18.48 10.67
C GLU A 107 -1.24 17.50 10.66
N GLY A 108 -0.63 17.24 11.82
CA GLY A 108 0.45 16.27 11.95
C GLY A 108 0.03 14.83 11.66
N ILE A 109 -1.18 14.44 12.07
CA ILE A 109 -1.76 13.13 11.70
C ILE A 109 -2.01 13.06 10.19
N GLY A 110 -2.50 14.15 9.60
CA GLY A 110 -2.73 14.25 8.15
C GLY A 110 -1.46 13.94 7.38
N VAL A 111 -0.34 14.59 7.71
CA VAL A 111 0.96 14.37 7.05
C VAL A 111 1.41 12.91 7.10
N GLN A 112 1.21 12.21 8.22
CA GLN A 112 1.58 10.79 8.34
C GLN A 112 0.69 9.88 7.47
N LEU A 113 -0.54 10.28 7.17
CA LEU A 113 -1.46 9.47 6.38
C LEU A 113 -1.29 9.65 4.86
N GLU A 114 -0.48 10.63 4.43
CA GLU A 114 -0.31 10.98 3.02
C GLU A 114 0.58 10.02 2.24
N ASP A 115 1.51 9.32 2.90
CA ASP A 115 2.39 8.30 2.28
C ASP A 115 2.19 6.91 2.92
N PRO A 116 1.09 6.21 2.60
CA PRO A 116 0.74 4.95 3.28
C PRO A 116 1.72 3.79 2.99
N PHE A 117 2.60 3.94 2.00
CA PHE A 117 3.60 2.94 1.60
C PHE A 117 5.03 3.34 2.02
N GLY A 118 5.15 4.36 2.89
CA GLY A 118 6.41 4.80 3.46
C GLY A 118 6.95 3.85 4.54
N TYR A 119 7.74 4.42 5.44
CA TYR A 119 8.37 3.71 6.57
C TYR A 119 8.03 4.32 7.93
N ASP A 120 7.01 5.18 7.99
CA ASP A 120 6.50 5.71 9.25
C ASP A 120 5.81 4.60 10.07
N LYS A 121 5.68 4.84 11.37
CA LYS A 121 5.11 3.85 12.31
C LYS A 121 3.68 3.43 11.98
N ASN A 122 2.93 4.33 11.32
CA ASN A 122 1.53 4.15 11.01
C ASN A 122 1.31 3.69 9.55
N ASP A 123 2.39 3.48 8.79
CA ASP A 123 2.32 3.03 7.42
C ASP A 123 2.01 1.54 7.32
N ILE A 124 1.62 1.11 6.12
CA ILE A 124 1.38 -0.29 5.83
C ILE A 124 2.71 -1.04 5.95
N LYS A 125 2.73 -2.10 6.75
CA LYS A 125 3.90 -2.97 6.95
C LYS A 125 4.15 -3.88 5.75
N MET A 126 4.61 -3.30 4.64
CA MET A 126 4.85 -4.02 3.38
C MET A 126 5.79 -5.22 3.56
N ASP A 127 6.90 -5.04 4.28
CA ASP A 127 7.86 -6.12 4.53
C ASP A 127 7.23 -7.30 5.28
N GLY A 128 6.35 -7.01 6.24
CA GLY A 128 5.62 -8.04 6.99
C GLY A 128 4.66 -8.82 6.09
N ILE A 129 3.87 -8.10 5.28
CA ILE A 129 2.94 -8.73 4.33
C ILE A 129 3.70 -9.62 3.32
N ILE A 130 4.85 -9.16 2.83
CA ILE A 130 5.68 -9.91 1.89
C ILE A 130 6.22 -11.18 2.55
N GLU A 131 6.72 -11.07 3.78
CA GLU A 131 7.27 -12.21 4.52
C GLU A 131 6.19 -13.25 4.85
N ASP A 132 5.03 -12.81 5.30
CA ASP A 132 3.88 -13.69 5.57
C ASP A 132 3.44 -14.40 4.28
N THR A 133 3.27 -13.66 3.19
CA THR A 133 2.90 -14.22 1.87
C THR A 133 3.95 -15.22 1.38
N ARG A 134 5.24 -14.91 1.55
CA ARG A 134 6.34 -15.80 1.18
C ARG A 134 6.25 -17.10 1.97
N GLN A 135 5.99 -17.03 3.27
CA GLN A 135 5.85 -18.21 4.11
C GLN A 135 4.63 -19.05 3.70
N GLU A 136 3.46 -18.43 3.50
CA GLU A 136 2.24 -19.11 3.05
C GLU A 136 2.45 -19.85 1.73
N VAL A 137 3.04 -19.20 0.73
CA VAL A 137 3.32 -19.82 -0.58
C VAL A 137 4.30 -20.99 -0.45
N MET A 138 5.34 -20.85 0.39
CA MET A 138 6.31 -21.92 0.61
C MET A 138 5.69 -23.15 1.28
N VAL A 139 4.84 -22.95 2.29
CA VAL A 139 4.12 -24.04 2.96
C VAL A 139 3.19 -24.75 1.96
N LEU A 140 2.41 -24.01 1.17
CA LEU A 140 1.55 -24.59 0.14
C LEU A 140 2.34 -25.41 -0.89
N LEU A 141 3.52 -24.94 -1.29
CA LEU A 141 4.39 -25.68 -2.21
C LEU A 141 4.97 -26.95 -1.58
N GLU A 142 5.31 -26.93 -0.31
CA GLU A 142 5.79 -28.11 0.43
C GLU A 142 4.67 -29.15 0.58
N GLU A 143 3.46 -28.73 0.96
CA GLU A 143 2.30 -29.62 1.04
C GLU A 143 1.97 -30.25 -0.31
N TRP A 144 1.98 -29.46 -1.38
CA TRP A 144 1.74 -29.94 -2.75
C TRP A 144 2.75 -31.02 -3.18
N LYS A 145 4.04 -30.82 -2.86
CA LYS A 145 5.10 -31.80 -3.14
C LYS A 145 4.90 -33.09 -2.34
N MET A 146 4.61 -32.98 -1.05
CA MET A 146 4.42 -34.13 -0.17
C MET A 146 3.19 -34.97 -0.57
N SER A 147 2.10 -34.31 -1.00
CA SER A 147 0.92 -34.97 -1.56
C SER A 147 1.26 -35.78 -2.82
N HIS A 148 2.07 -35.21 -3.74
CA HIS A 148 2.52 -35.91 -4.95
C HIS A 148 3.46 -37.09 -4.66
N GLU A 149 4.22 -37.04 -3.56
CA GLU A 149 5.11 -38.13 -3.12
C GLU A 149 4.39 -39.22 -2.30
N GLY A 150 3.08 -39.10 -2.07
CA GLY A 150 2.29 -40.07 -1.30
C GLY A 150 2.57 -40.05 0.21
N ARG A 151 3.20 -38.98 0.72
CA ARG A 151 3.49 -38.76 2.13
C ARG A 151 2.50 -37.74 2.70
N ALA A 152 1.22 -38.05 2.69
CA ALA A 152 0.23 -37.18 3.32
C ALA A 152 0.49 -37.14 4.84
N MET A 153 0.83 -35.97 5.38
CA MET A 153 0.63 -35.69 6.80
C MET A 153 -0.87 -35.65 7.02
N GLY A 154 -1.40 -36.53 7.87
CA GLY A 154 -2.80 -36.41 8.31
C GLY A 154 -2.98 -35.05 8.98
N GLY A 155 -3.69 -34.14 8.32
CA GLY A 155 -3.75 -32.74 8.71
C GLY A 155 -4.68 -31.86 7.85
N MET A 156 -5.62 -31.22 8.56
CA MET A 156 -6.62 -30.20 8.18
C MET A 156 -7.69 -30.53 7.13
N PHE A 157 -7.47 -31.45 6.19
CA PHE A 157 -8.50 -31.86 5.21
C PHE A 157 -9.05 -33.28 5.42
N ASP A 158 -8.70 -33.91 6.55
CA ASP A 158 -9.29 -35.17 7.05
C ASP A 158 -10.37 -34.90 8.11
#